data_AF-A0A6G2XCE8-F1
#
_entry.id   AF-A0A6G2XCE8-F1
#
_cell.length_a   1.000
_cell.length_b   1.000
_cell.length_c   1.000
_cell.angle_alpha   90.00
_cell.angle_beta   90.00
_cell.angle_gamma   90.00
#
_symmetry.space_group_name_H-M   'P 1'
#
loop_
_entity.id
_entity.type
_entity.pdbx_description
1 polymer ?
#
loop_
_entity_poly.entity_id
_entity_poly.type
_entity_poly.pdbx_seq_one_letter_code
_entity_poly.pdbx_strand_id
1 'polypeptide(L)'
;MDAGKVEWLAGELDAYTHWFAAPDASADGHFLTLTLFAESDDTARTARDMTAVFLRGAGADAVVDDARLVVSELVGNVVNHAVPDRHLAQAGGCRRIDVTFKLWPKWLFIGVGDEDSTPPLLPAGEGFSPSLAGELAEAILPDTGRGLLIAQRLAALVWWAPEERGGKTVWCRFDLDGTAGEVPPS
;
A
#
# COMPACT_ATOMS: atom_id res chain seq x y z
N MET A 1 -9.16 -23.92 21.58
CA MET A 1 -9.07 -22.72 20.73
C MET A 1 -8.42 -21.67 21.59
N ASP A 2 -7.25 -21.21 21.17
CA ASP A 2 -6.41 -20.28 21.91
C ASP A 2 -7.00 -18.86 21.85
N ALA A 3 -7.08 -18.18 23.00
CA ALA A 3 -7.73 -16.88 23.14
C ALA A 3 -7.02 -15.79 22.32
N GLY A 4 -5.68 -15.85 22.22
CA GLY A 4 -4.90 -14.90 21.41
C GLY A 4 -5.19 -15.01 19.91
N LYS A 5 -5.50 -16.21 19.42
CA LYS A 5 -5.88 -16.42 18.01
C LYS A 5 -7.26 -15.83 17.68
N VAL A 6 -8.18 -15.81 18.66
CA VAL A 6 -9.52 -15.23 18.50
C VAL A 6 -9.45 -13.70 18.48
N GLU A 7 -8.62 -13.11 19.33
CA GLU A 7 -8.41 -11.65 19.41
C GLU A 7 -7.72 -11.11 18.15
N TRP A 8 -6.73 -11.83 17.63
CA TRP A 8 -6.08 -11.51 16.34
C TRP A 8 -7.07 -11.58 15.16
N LEU A 9 -7.88 -12.63 15.06
CA LEU A 9 -8.90 -12.77 14.00
C LEU A 9 -9.96 -11.66 14.08
N ALA A 10 -10.33 -11.23 15.28
CA ALA A 10 -11.26 -10.12 15.47
C ALA A 10 -10.67 -8.79 14.99
N GLY A 11 -9.39 -8.53 15.30
CA GLY A 11 -8.66 -7.36 14.81
C GLY A 11 -8.54 -7.34 13.27
N GLU A 12 -8.27 -8.49 12.65
CA GLU A 12 -8.23 -8.62 11.19
C GLU A 12 -9.61 -8.38 10.56
N LEU A 13 -10.69 -8.96 11.12
CA LEU A 13 -12.05 -8.71 10.62
C LEU A 13 -12.46 -7.23 10.73
N ASP A 14 -12.04 -6.56 11.81
CA ASP A 14 -12.31 -5.14 12.01
C ASP A 14 -11.54 -4.30 10.98
N ALA A 15 -10.25 -4.61 10.76
CA ALA A 15 -9.46 -3.99 9.70
C ALA A 15 -10.06 -4.20 8.30
N TYR A 16 -10.56 -5.41 8.00
CA TYR A 16 -11.27 -5.70 6.75
C TYR A 16 -12.53 -4.84 6.59
N THR A 17 -13.26 -4.59 7.67
CA THR A 17 -14.47 -3.75 7.63
C THR A 17 -14.11 -2.29 7.30
N HIS A 18 -13.06 -1.77 7.95
CA HIS A 18 -12.54 -0.42 7.74
C HIS A 18 -11.88 -0.23 6.37
N TRP A 19 -11.35 -1.30 5.79
CA TRP A 19 -10.87 -1.31 4.42
C TRP A 19 -12.00 -1.04 3.40
N PHE A 20 -13.12 -1.76 3.52
CA PHE A 20 -14.26 -1.61 2.60
C PHE A 20 -15.09 -0.37 2.88
N ALA A 21 -14.91 0.28 4.04
CA ALA A 21 -15.58 1.52 4.35
C ALA A 21 -15.29 2.56 3.27
N ALA A 22 -16.37 3.03 2.65
CA ALA A 22 -16.34 4.25 1.86
C ALA A 22 -16.05 5.43 2.80
N PRO A 23 -15.44 6.53 2.30
CA PRO A 23 -15.27 7.73 3.10
C PRO A 23 -16.64 8.25 3.54
N ASP A 24 -16.98 8.04 4.81
CA ASP A 24 -18.14 8.67 5.44
C ASP A 24 -17.61 9.78 6.35
N ALA A 25 -18.07 11.02 6.12
CA ALA A 25 -17.66 12.18 6.89
C ALA A 25 -18.10 12.12 8.37
N SER A 26 -18.98 11.17 8.73
CA SER A 26 -19.44 10.92 10.10
C SER A 26 -18.59 9.90 10.87
N ALA A 27 -17.64 9.24 10.21
CA ALA A 27 -16.74 8.29 10.85
C ALA A 27 -15.51 9.00 11.46
N ASP A 28 -14.95 8.45 12.53
CA ASP A 28 -13.71 8.95 13.20
C ASP A 28 -12.44 8.85 12.31
N GLY A 29 -12.59 8.56 11.01
CA GLY A 29 -11.51 8.38 10.06
C GLY A 29 -11.21 9.64 9.24
N HIS A 30 -9.95 9.83 8.90
CA HIS A 30 -9.50 10.84 7.94
C HIS A 30 -9.22 10.20 6.58
N PHE A 31 -9.72 10.80 5.51
CA PHE A 31 -9.59 10.27 4.16
C PHE A 31 -9.01 11.33 3.21
N LEU A 32 -8.09 10.89 2.35
CA LEU A 32 -7.52 11.73 1.30
C LEU A 32 -7.25 10.88 0.06
N THR A 33 -7.63 11.38 -1.11
CA THR A 33 -7.17 10.84 -2.39
C THR A 33 -6.49 11.95 -3.18
N LEU A 34 -5.29 11.66 -3.67
CA LEU A 34 -4.48 12.52 -4.51
C LEU A 34 -4.37 11.88 -5.89
N THR A 35 -4.76 12.62 -6.93
CA THR A 35 -4.49 12.21 -8.31
C THR A 35 -3.26 12.94 -8.82
N LEU A 36 -2.27 12.16 -9.26
CA LEU A 36 -0.99 12.60 -9.80
C LEU A 36 -0.83 12.06 -11.23
N PHE A 37 0.19 12.54 -11.94
CA PHE A 37 0.49 12.12 -13.31
C PHE A 37 1.94 11.65 -13.42
N ALA A 38 2.17 10.48 -13.99
CA ALA A 38 3.51 9.88 -14.03
C ALA A 38 4.52 10.72 -14.83
N GLU A 39 4.04 11.55 -15.75
CA GLU A 39 4.83 12.39 -16.64
C GLU A 39 5.27 13.72 -15.99
N SER A 40 4.81 14.04 -14.78
CA SER A 40 5.28 15.22 -14.05
C SER A 40 6.55 14.92 -13.25
N ASP A 41 7.59 15.72 -13.45
CA ASP A 41 8.91 15.53 -12.82
C ASP A 41 8.90 15.59 -11.27
N ASP A 42 7.89 16.24 -10.69
CA ASP A 42 7.73 16.41 -9.25
C ASP A 42 6.79 15.40 -8.60
N THR A 43 6.21 14.45 -9.35
CA THR A 43 5.17 13.52 -8.86
C THR A 43 5.56 12.79 -7.58
N ALA A 44 6.76 12.19 -7.51
CA ALA A 44 7.22 11.50 -6.31
C ALA A 44 7.51 12.45 -5.13
N ARG A 45 7.86 13.71 -5.39
CA ARG A 45 8.04 14.73 -4.35
C ARG A 45 6.68 15.15 -3.82
N THR A 46 5.76 15.51 -4.71
CA THR A 46 4.39 15.93 -4.38
C THR A 46 3.66 14.85 -3.58
N ALA A 47 3.77 13.58 -3.98
CA ALA A 47 3.19 12.46 -3.23
C ALA A 47 3.71 12.39 -1.78
N ARG A 48 5.04 12.46 -1.59
CA ARG A 48 5.67 12.41 -0.26
C ARG A 48 5.33 13.61 0.61
N ASP A 49 5.32 14.80 0.03
CA ASP A 49 5.08 16.03 0.79
C ASP A 49 3.61 16.09 1.22
N MET A 50 2.68 15.72 0.34
CA MET A 50 1.26 15.64 0.69
C MET A 50 0.96 14.53 1.71
N THR A 51 1.68 13.40 1.64
CA THR A 51 1.61 12.35 2.68
C THR A 51 1.97 12.92 4.04
N ALA A 52 3.07 13.67 4.13
CA ALA A 52 3.51 14.29 5.37
C ALA A 52 2.50 15.31 5.91
N VAL A 53 1.98 16.18 5.03
CA VAL A 53 1.00 17.20 5.38
C VAL A 53 -0.28 16.57 5.92
N PHE A 54 -0.80 15.55 5.23
CA PHE A 54 -2.02 14.85 5.63
C PHE A 54 -1.87 14.16 6.99
N LEU A 55 -0.84 13.33 7.15
CA LEU A 55 -0.67 12.54 8.36
C LEU A 55 -0.37 13.40 9.60
N ARG A 56 0.46 14.44 9.47
CA ARG A 56 0.68 15.40 10.56
C ARG A 56 -0.57 16.20 10.89
N GLY A 57 -1.31 16.62 9.87
CA GLY A 57 -2.59 17.32 10.05
C GLY A 57 -3.63 16.49 10.78
N ALA A 58 -3.55 15.17 10.66
CA ALA A 58 -4.40 14.21 11.35
C ALA A 58 -3.81 13.65 12.67
N GLY A 59 -2.64 14.14 13.11
CA GLY A 59 -2.00 13.73 14.37
C GLY A 59 -1.31 12.35 14.35
N ALA A 60 -1.06 11.79 13.16
CA ALA A 60 -0.40 10.49 12.98
C ALA A 60 1.12 10.64 12.75
N ASP A 61 1.79 11.49 13.55
CA ASP A 61 3.20 11.87 13.35
C ASP A 61 4.17 10.68 13.35
N ALA A 62 3.88 9.64 14.15
CA ALA A 62 4.79 8.50 14.36
C ALA A 62 5.03 7.66 13.10
N VAL A 63 4.08 7.62 12.16
CA VAL A 63 4.16 6.80 10.93
C VAL A 63 4.56 7.63 9.70
N VAL A 64 4.75 8.95 9.85
CA VAL A 64 4.96 9.86 8.71
C VAL A 64 6.15 9.45 7.85
N ASP A 65 7.31 9.18 8.44
CA ASP A 65 8.52 8.92 7.66
C ASP A 65 8.44 7.57 6.93
N ASP A 66 7.91 6.54 7.57
CA ASP A 66 7.68 5.23 6.95
C ASP A 66 6.64 5.31 5.84
N ALA A 67 5.52 5.99 6.09
CA ALA A 67 4.47 6.20 5.08
C ALA A 67 4.98 6.99 3.88
N ARG A 68 5.79 8.04 4.09
CA ARG A 68 6.43 8.80 2.99
C ARG A 68 7.33 7.92 2.15
N LEU A 69 8.12 7.07 2.80
CA LEU A 69 9.01 6.16 2.08
C LEU A 69 8.18 5.16 1.25
N VAL A 70 7.18 4.51 1.85
CA VAL A 70 6.29 3.58 1.11
C VAL A 70 5.60 4.26 -0.06
N VAL A 71 5.02 5.45 0.13
CA VAL A 71 4.37 6.20 -0.95
C VAL A 71 5.37 6.52 -2.07
N SER A 72 6.59 6.94 -1.72
CA SER A 72 7.63 7.23 -2.71
C SER A 72 8.00 6.03 -3.56
N GLU A 73 8.14 4.87 -2.93
CA GLU A 73 8.53 3.62 -3.59
C GLU A 73 7.39 3.11 -4.47
N LEU A 74 6.15 3.12 -3.98
CA LEU A 74 4.98 2.67 -4.76
C LEU A 74 4.70 3.59 -5.95
N VAL A 75 4.72 4.91 -5.75
CA VAL A 75 4.58 5.88 -6.86
C VAL A 75 5.75 5.75 -7.84
N GLY A 76 6.98 5.54 -7.34
CA GLY A 76 8.15 5.28 -8.16
C GLY A 76 7.98 4.03 -9.04
N ASN A 77 7.41 2.95 -8.50
CA ASN A 77 7.10 1.76 -9.28
C ASN A 77 6.13 2.06 -10.42
N VAL A 78 5.08 2.84 -10.15
CA VAL A 78 4.11 3.23 -11.19
C VAL A 78 4.80 4.04 -12.29
N VAL A 79 5.54 5.08 -11.92
CA VAL A 79 6.23 5.96 -12.88
C VAL A 79 7.17 5.17 -13.80
N ASN A 80 7.96 4.27 -13.22
CA ASN A 80 9.02 3.56 -13.93
C ASN A 80 8.55 2.29 -14.65
N HIS A 81 7.45 1.66 -14.21
CA HIS A 81 7.11 0.31 -14.65
C HIS A 81 5.67 0.13 -15.13
N ALA A 82 4.72 1.00 -14.76
CA ALA A 82 3.33 0.81 -15.17
C ALA A 82 3.15 1.08 -16.67
N VAL A 83 2.59 0.12 -17.37
CA VAL A 83 2.18 0.26 -18.77
C VAL A 83 0.65 0.25 -18.83
N PRO A 84 0.01 1.38 -19.18
CA PRO A 84 -1.45 1.46 -19.19
C PRO A 84 -2.06 0.39 -20.07
N ASP A 85 -3.17 -0.18 -19.61
CA ASP A 85 -3.98 -1.08 -20.40
C ASP A 85 -4.38 -0.40 -21.72
N ARG A 86 -4.41 -1.17 -22.81
CA ARG A 86 -4.62 -0.61 -24.17
C ARG A 86 -5.88 0.23 -24.32
N HIS A 87 -6.94 -0.07 -23.57
CA HIS A 87 -8.20 0.69 -23.61
C HIS A 87 -8.18 1.95 -22.73
N LEU A 88 -7.22 2.06 -21.81
CA LEU A 88 -6.97 3.25 -20.98
C LEU A 88 -5.91 4.16 -21.61
N ALA A 89 -4.97 3.58 -22.38
CA ALA A 89 -3.94 4.31 -23.09
C ALA A 89 -4.54 5.30 -24.11
N GLN A 90 -4.38 6.60 -23.84
CA GLN A 90 -4.69 7.66 -24.80
C GLN A 90 -3.40 8.14 -25.48
N ALA A 91 -3.41 8.31 -26.80
CA ALA A 91 -2.26 8.83 -27.52
C ALA A 91 -1.92 10.25 -27.05
N GLY A 92 -0.75 10.43 -26.44
CA GLY A 92 -0.35 11.69 -25.82
C GLY A 92 -1.01 11.98 -24.46
N GLY A 93 -1.74 11.01 -23.89
CA GLY A 93 -2.28 11.10 -22.54
C GLY A 93 -1.21 10.90 -21.47
N CYS A 94 -1.43 11.52 -20.31
CA CYS A 94 -0.61 11.30 -19.12
C CYS A 94 -1.17 10.11 -18.32
N ARG A 95 -0.29 9.26 -17.80
CA ARG A 95 -0.66 8.10 -16.97
C ARG A 95 -1.06 8.58 -15.59
N ARG A 96 -2.26 8.23 -15.19
CA ARG A 96 -2.83 8.64 -13.91
C ARG A 96 -2.32 7.75 -12.77
N ILE A 97 -2.04 8.38 -11.63
CA ILE A 97 -1.68 7.70 -10.39
C ILE A 97 -2.62 8.20 -9.30
N ASP A 98 -3.34 7.31 -8.63
CA ASP A 98 -4.16 7.68 -7.48
C ASP A 98 -3.50 7.21 -6.19
N VAL A 99 -3.18 8.13 -5.29
CA VAL A 99 -2.71 7.82 -3.93
C VAL A 99 -3.87 8.04 -2.96
N THR A 100 -4.34 6.96 -2.35
CA THR A 100 -5.47 6.96 -1.41
C THR A 100 -4.99 6.69 0.01
N PHE A 101 -5.47 7.48 0.97
CA PHE A 101 -5.25 7.31 2.39
C PHE A 101 -6.59 7.07 3.08
N LYS A 102 -6.65 6.02 3.90
CA LYS A 102 -7.73 5.80 4.88
C LYS A 102 -7.09 5.68 6.26
N LEU A 103 -7.14 6.75 7.02
CA LEU A 103 -6.60 6.80 8.37
C LEU A 103 -7.73 6.61 9.37
N TRP A 104 -7.53 5.65 10.26
CA TRP A 104 -8.39 5.31 11.37
C TRP A 104 -7.59 5.41 12.67
N PRO A 105 -8.23 5.41 13.85
CA PRO A 105 -7.50 5.48 15.12
C PRO A 105 -6.41 4.40 15.26
N LYS A 106 -6.67 3.19 14.75
CA LYS A 106 -5.78 2.03 14.87
C LYS A 106 -5.01 1.66 13.62
N TRP A 107 -5.45 2.14 12.46
CA TRP A 107 -4.91 1.68 11.17
C TRP A 107 -4.72 2.83 10.20
N LEU A 108 -3.64 2.76 9.44
CA LEU A 108 -3.48 3.57 8.24
C LEU A 108 -3.43 2.63 7.04
N PHE A 109 -4.34 2.84 6.10
CA PHE A 109 -4.30 2.21 4.78
C PHE A 109 -3.80 3.22 3.75
N ILE A 110 -2.81 2.81 2.96
CA ILE A 110 -2.27 3.58 1.84
C ILE A 110 -2.46 2.74 0.58
N GLY A 111 -3.13 3.28 -0.42
CA GLY A 111 -3.33 2.67 -1.73
C GLY A 111 -2.66 3.50 -2.82
N VAL A 112 -1.96 2.86 -3.74
CA VAL A 112 -1.42 3.49 -4.96
C VAL A 112 -1.95 2.74 -6.17
N GLY A 113 -2.84 3.42 -6.89
CA GLY A 113 -3.51 2.95 -8.10
C GLY A 113 -2.80 3.40 -9.36
N ASP A 114 -2.74 2.52 -10.36
CA ASP A 114 -2.26 2.81 -11.70
C ASP A 114 -3.19 2.21 -12.77
N GLU A 115 -2.94 2.57 -14.04
CA GLU A 115 -3.75 2.13 -15.19
C GLU A 115 -3.26 0.80 -15.81
N ASP A 116 -2.33 0.10 -15.15
CA ASP A 116 -1.74 -1.16 -15.61
C ASP A 116 -2.30 -2.35 -14.80
N SER A 117 -3.04 -3.25 -15.46
CA SER A 117 -3.62 -4.42 -14.79
C SER A 117 -2.60 -5.53 -14.45
N THR A 118 -1.33 -5.39 -14.82
CA THR A 118 -0.29 -6.41 -14.59
C THR A 118 -0.03 -6.59 -13.09
N PRO A 119 -0.23 -7.79 -12.52
CA PRO A 119 0.01 -8.03 -11.10
C PRO A 119 1.44 -7.66 -10.69
N PRO A 120 1.65 -6.99 -9.53
CA PRO A 120 2.98 -6.70 -9.05
C PRO A 120 3.68 -8.00 -8.66
N LEU A 121 4.97 -8.13 -9.01
CA LEU A 121 5.81 -9.21 -8.51
C LEU A 121 6.15 -8.91 -7.05
N LEU A 122 5.33 -9.39 -6.13
CA LEU A 122 5.62 -9.32 -4.70
C LEU A 122 6.81 -10.23 -4.40
N PRO A 123 7.89 -9.74 -3.75
CA PRO A 123 8.94 -10.60 -3.24
C PRO A 123 8.31 -11.69 -2.37
N ALA A 124 8.72 -12.94 -2.57
CA ALA A 124 8.22 -14.07 -1.79
C ALA A 124 8.69 -13.89 -0.33
N GLY A 125 7.81 -13.34 0.50
CA GLY A 125 8.05 -13.06 1.91
C GLY A 125 6.74 -13.16 2.67
N GLU A 126 6.55 -14.33 3.29
CA GLU A 126 5.56 -14.69 4.33
C GLU A 126 4.07 -14.49 3.98
N GLY A 127 3.49 -15.55 3.42
CA GLY A 127 2.04 -15.69 3.21
C GLY A 127 1.62 -16.95 2.44
N PHE A 128 2.56 -17.69 1.85
CA PHE A 128 2.27 -18.90 1.08
C PHE A 128 2.70 -20.19 1.79
N SER A 129 1.85 -21.22 1.69
CA SER A 129 2.07 -22.60 2.14
C SER A 129 3.47 -23.12 1.73
N PRO A 130 4.20 -23.83 2.61
CA PRO A 130 5.59 -24.27 2.41
C PRO A 130 5.81 -25.28 1.26
N SER A 131 4.79 -25.62 0.48
CA SER A 131 4.86 -26.56 -0.62
C SER A 131 5.29 -25.96 -1.96
N LEU A 132 5.53 -24.65 -2.06
CA LEU A 132 5.89 -23.97 -3.31
C LEU A 132 7.16 -23.08 -3.23
N ALA A 133 7.93 -23.17 -2.14
CA ALA A 133 9.09 -22.31 -1.87
C ALA A 133 10.43 -22.86 -2.41
N GLY A 134 10.38 -23.87 -3.29
CA GLY A 134 11.56 -24.69 -3.63
C GLY A 134 12.51 -24.13 -4.68
N GLU A 135 12.16 -23.08 -5.44
CA GLU A 135 12.99 -22.65 -6.58
C GLU A 135 13.10 -21.12 -6.71
N LEU A 136 13.42 -20.42 -5.62
CA LEU A 136 13.84 -19.02 -5.71
C LEU A 136 15.05 -18.80 -4.80
N ALA A 137 16.25 -18.96 -5.35
CA ALA A 137 17.45 -18.43 -4.73
C ALA A 137 18.40 -17.87 -5.80
N GLU A 138 18.66 -16.57 -5.65
CA GLU A 138 19.79 -15.85 -6.22
C GLU A 138 19.81 -15.62 -7.73
N ALA A 139 18.88 -14.80 -8.20
CA ALA A 139 19.15 -13.95 -9.36
C ALA A 139 18.81 -12.52 -8.95
N ILE A 140 19.86 -11.68 -8.94
CA ILE A 140 19.85 -10.20 -9.02
C ILE A 140 18.41 -9.65 -9.03
N LEU A 141 17.92 -9.16 -7.89
CA LEU A 141 16.65 -8.44 -7.86
C LEU A 141 16.77 -7.33 -8.90
N PRO A 142 15.97 -7.37 -9.98
CA PRO A 142 15.85 -6.22 -10.85
C PRO A 142 15.44 -5.02 -9.98
N ASP A 143 15.82 -3.78 -10.35
CA ASP A 143 15.34 -2.57 -9.66
C ASP A 143 13.80 -2.57 -9.52
N THR A 144 13.12 -3.32 -10.41
CA THR A 144 11.69 -3.67 -10.45
C THR A 144 11.11 -4.39 -9.22
N GLY A 145 11.86 -4.61 -8.13
CA GLY A 145 11.36 -5.28 -6.92
C GLY A 145 11.70 -4.58 -5.60
N ARG A 146 12.59 -3.58 -5.60
CA ARG A 146 13.07 -2.94 -4.36
C ARG A 146 11.97 -2.16 -3.66
N GLY A 147 11.13 -1.45 -4.40
CA GLY A 147 10.08 -0.62 -3.82
C GLY A 147 9.03 -1.43 -3.06
N LEU A 148 8.63 -2.58 -3.60
CA LEU A 148 7.70 -3.49 -2.93
C LEU A 148 8.33 -4.17 -1.71
N LEU A 149 9.63 -4.49 -1.77
CA LEU A 149 10.34 -5.03 -0.61
C LEU A 149 10.39 -4.03 0.55
N ILE A 150 10.61 -2.74 0.26
CA ILE A 150 10.58 -1.69 1.29
C ILE A 150 9.17 -1.59 1.90
N ALA A 151 8.13 -1.57 1.05
CA ALA A 151 6.74 -1.56 1.52
C ALA A 151 6.42 -2.76 2.42
N GLN A 152 6.82 -3.97 2.03
CA GLN A 152 6.63 -5.20 2.83
C GLN A 152 7.36 -5.18 4.17
N ARG A 153 8.45 -4.43 4.30
CA ARG A 153 9.23 -4.33 5.55
C ARG A 153 8.68 -3.30 6.52
N LEU A 154 8.05 -2.25 6.00
CA LEU A 154 7.53 -1.13 6.81
C LEU A 154 6.05 -1.28 7.14
N ALA A 155 5.27 -1.84 6.23
CA ALA A 155 3.84 -2.07 6.44
C ALA A 155 3.61 -3.41 7.15
N ALA A 156 2.57 -3.46 7.99
CA ALA A 156 2.10 -4.69 8.62
C ALA A 156 1.54 -5.68 7.59
N LEU A 157 0.93 -5.16 6.51
CA LEU A 157 0.40 -5.98 5.42
C LEU A 157 0.53 -5.23 4.08
N VAL A 158 0.87 -5.95 3.01
CA VAL A 158 0.92 -5.45 1.64
C VAL A 158 0.18 -6.40 0.71
N TRP A 159 -0.70 -5.86 -0.13
CA TRP A 159 -1.47 -6.63 -1.10
C TRP A 159 -1.82 -5.77 -2.31
N TRP A 160 -2.48 -6.35 -3.30
CA TRP A 160 -2.99 -5.61 -4.45
C TRP A 160 -4.41 -6.04 -4.79
N ALA A 161 -5.16 -5.16 -5.45
CA ALA A 161 -6.49 -5.45 -5.95
C ALA A 161 -6.64 -4.89 -7.38
N PRO A 162 -7.30 -5.62 -8.30
CA PRO A 162 -7.63 -5.07 -9.62
C PRO A 162 -8.71 -3.99 -9.52
N GLU A 163 -8.67 -3.01 -10.41
CA GLU A 163 -9.71 -1.98 -10.51
C GLU A 163 -10.78 -2.36 -11.55
N GLU A 164 -12.04 -1.98 -11.32
CA GLU A 164 -13.18 -2.38 -12.18
C GLU A 164 -13.02 -1.97 -13.65
N ARG A 165 -12.31 -0.87 -13.91
CA ARG A 165 -12.12 -0.29 -15.25
C ARG A 165 -10.78 -0.66 -15.89
N GLY A 166 -10.04 -1.58 -15.29
CA GLY A 166 -8.64 -1.85 -15.62
C GLY A 166 -7.70 -1.01 -14.76
N GLY A 167 -6.47 -1.48 -14.65
CA GLY A 167 -5.52 -1.00 -13.64
C GLY A 167 -5.53 -1.84 -12.37
N LYS A 168 -4.69 -1.44 -11.43
CA LYS A 168 -4.56 -2.09 -10.13
C LYS A 168 -4.23 -1.06 -9.07
N THR A 169 -4.60 -1.39 -7.84
CA THR A 169 -4.15 -0.65 -6.66
C THR A 169 -3.27 -1.56 -5.80
N VAL A 170 -2.05 -1.12 -5.51
CA VAL A 170 -1.19 -1.71 -4.48
C VAL A 170 -1.49 -1.03 -3.17
N TRP A 171 -1.69 -1.82 -2.12
CA TRP A 171 -2.09 -1.31 -0.83
C TRP A 171 -1.17 -1.77 0.29
N CYS A 172 -1.04 -0.91 1.30
CA CYS A 172 -0.25 -1.12 2.50
C CYS A 172 -1.08 -0.77 3.73
N ARG A 173 -1.02 -1.60 4.77
CA ARG A 173 -1.60 -1.33 6.10
C ARG A 173 -0.48 -1.08 7.09
N PHE A 174 -0.63 -0.04 7.90
CA PHE A 174 0.16 0.19 9.11
C PHE A 174 -0.75 0.07 10.31
N ASP A 175 -0.27 -0.59 11.35
CA ASP A 175 -0.93 -0.66 12.64
C ASP A 175 -0.39 0.49 13.51
N LEU A 176 -1.27 1.37 13.97
CA LEU A 176 -0.94 2.60 14.70
C LEU A 176 -0.99 2.39 16.22
N ASP A 177 -1.64 1.32 16.67
CA ASP A 177 -1.54 0.83 18.03
C ASP A 177 -0.12 0.29 18.21
N GLY A 178 0.73 1.01 18.95
CA GLY A 178 2.16 0.74 19.13
C GLY A 178 2.53 -0.57 19.86
N THR A 179 1.82 -1.66 19.60
CA THR A 179 2.19 -3.01 20.02
C THR A 179 2.64 -3.79 18.80
N ALA A 180 3.94 -3.71 18.51
CA ALA A 180 4.61 -4.85 17.90
C ALA A 180 4.18 -6.09 18.69
N GLY A 181 3.47 -7.00 18.03
CA GLY A 181 3.05 -8.26 18.64
C GLY A 181 4.28 -8.94 19.24
N GLU A 182 4.33 -8.94 20.56
CA GLU A 182 5.24 -9.76 21.33
C GLU A 182 4.92 -11.21 20.95
N VAL A 183 5.78 -11.82 20.13
CA VAL A 183 5.72 -13.26 19.86
C VAL A 183 5.88 -13.94 21.22
N PRO A 184 4.88 -14.68 21.73
CA PRO A 184 5.06 -15.37 23.00
C PRO A 184 6.21 -16.39 22.85
N PRO A 185 7.16 -16.45 23.82
CA PRO A 185 8.20 -17.45 23.78
C PRO A 185 7.59 -18.87 23.82
N SER A 186 8.27 -19.74 23.07
CA SER A 186 7.94 -21.10 22.65
C SER A 186 7.28 -22.02 23.68
#